data_AF-A0A9X8UNA3-F1
#
_entry.id   AF-A0A9X8UNA3-F1
#
_cell.length_a   1.000
_cell.length_b   1.000
_cell.length_c   1.000
_cell.angle_alpha   90.00
_cell.angle_beta   90.00
_cell.angle_gamma   90.00
#
_symmetry.space_group_name_H-M   'P 1'
#
loop_
_entity.id
_entity.type
_entity.pdbx_description
1 polymer ?
#
loop_
_entity_poly.entity_id
_entity_poly.type
_entity_poly.pdbx_seq_one_letter_code
_entity_poly.pdbx_strand_id
1 'polypeptide(L)'
;MNGVDSSFQEIIPALVVVILLGCVLAALAQGIKAARGEASAGGALAILLFGGLVVTGLSVLPGILNKETGNENSEAKPDPSPTPTPLPETTAPADTGTPLMVLLWIGVAIAAIALIAAIIWSISKLRQRQQRQRKQLEAQEAQRKALEEEQAKIAERWKTVTDRHEAMRRNVLKAETDWDMLFDLPALTDIKIRATSKLYRAMRDAENAIPDMPATFTLSTDLNTLAYPKAVHAFEDAWETAYANAQRISTTKIPAKELKTIQRIRALLTIAEGVGATDHERHTAYTQIRKMLGDLKTIKVPKRALLHIEEKQRLALAV
;
A
#
# COMPACT_ATOMS: atom_id res chain seq x y z
N MET A 1 -14.13 87.88 -0.66
CA MET A 1 -15.51 87.37 -0.50
C MET A 1 -15.56 86.08 -1.33
N ASN A 2 -14.90 85.00 -0.92
CA ASN A 2 -15.18 84.08 0.21
C ASN A 2 -16.58 83.46 0.08
N GLY A 3 -16.63 82.37 -0.66
CA GLY A 3 -17.84 81.60 -0.97
C GLY A 3 -17.48 80.31 -1.73
N VAL A 4 -16.42 79.64 -1.30
CA VAL A 4 -16.16 78.23 -1.60
C VAL A 4 -16.12 77.55 -0.23
N ASP A 5 -16.59 76.31 -0.15
CA ASP A 5 -16.53 75.41 1.00
C ASP A 5 -17.81 75.30 1.86
N SER A 6 -18.68 74.38 1.45
CA SER A 6 -19.51 73.60 2.39
C SER A 6 -19.93 72.24 1.81
N SER A 7 -20.03 72.10 0.48
CA SER A 7 -20.42 70.82 -0.15
C SER A 7 -19.27 69.81 -0.32
N PHE A 8 -18.00 70.27 -0.34
CA PHE A 8 -16.83 69.39 -0.47
C PHE A 8 -16.42 68.73 0.86
N GLN A 9 -16.87 69.27 2.00
CA GLN A 9 -16.43 68.83 3.32
C GLN A 9 -17.13 67.56 3.83
N GLU A 10 -18.30 67.20 3.27
CA GLU A 10 -19.03 65.96 3.60
C GLU A 10 -18.67 64.77 2.69
N ILE A 11 -18.18 65.02 1.47
CA ILE A 11 -17.85 63.95 0.52
C ILE A 11 -16.53 63.26 0.91
N ILE A 12 -15.59 64.00 1.49
CA ILE A 12 -14.26 63.49 1.89
C ILE A 12 -14.34 62.34 2.91
N PRO A 13 -15.07 62.44 4.05
CA PRO A 13 -15.13 61.34 5.01
C PRO A 13 -15.84 60.11 4.46
N ALA A 14 -16.90 60.26 3.66
CA ALA A 14 -17.60 59.14 3.04
C ALA A 14 -16.68 58.39 2.04
N LEU A 15 -15.91 59.13 1.26
CA LEU A 15 -14.97 58.57 0.28
C LEU A 15 -13.80 57.84 0.98
N VAL A 16 -13.31 58.37 2.11
CA VAL A 16 -12.30 57.69 2.94
C VAL A 16 -12.85 56.39 3.54
N VAL A 17 -14.09 56.37 4.02
CA VAL A 17 -14.73 55.16 4.54
C VAL A 17 -14.90 54.10 3.44
N VAL A 18 -15.30 54.49 2.24
CA VAL A 18 -15.42 53.57 1.08
C VAL A 18 -14.07 52.99 0.69
N ILE A 19 -13.01 53.80 0.68
CA ILE A 19 -11.64 53.34 0.38
C ILE A 19 -11.16 52.36 1.46
N LEU A 20 -11.37 52.66 2.75
CA LEU A 20 -10.99 51.78 3.85
C LEU A 20 -11.77 50.46 3.81
N LEU A 21 -13.08 50.50 3.52
CA LEU A 21 -13.91 49.31 3.35
C LEU A 21 -13.40 48.45 2.18
N GLY A 22 -13.04 49.09 1.05
CA GLY A 22 -12.44 48.43 -0.10
C GLY A 22 -11.11 47.75 0.23
N CYS A 23 -10.23 48.41 1.00
CA CYS A 23 -8.97 47.84 1.46
C CYS A 23 -9.18 46.63 2.37
N VAL A 24 -10.16 46.67 3.28
CA VAL A 24 -10.49 45.55 4.17
C VAL A 24 -11.03 44.36 3.40
N LEU A 25 -11.91 44.59 2.42
CA LEU A 25 -12.46 43.53 1.55
C LEU A 25 -11.36 42.90 0.68
N ALA A 26 -10.44 43.69 0.15
CA ALA A 26 -9.30 43.19 -0.63
C ALA A 26 -8.35 42.33 0.23
N ALA A 27 -8.06 42.76 1.46
CA ALA A 27 -7.24 41.99 2.40
C ALA A 27 -7.90 40.66 2.79
N LEU A 28 -9.22 40.66 3.00
CA LEU A 28 -9.99 39.44 3.26
C LEU A 28 -9.96 38.46 2.07
N ALA A 29 -10.15 38.96 0.84
CA ALA A 29 -10.11 38.14 -0.37
C ALA A 29 -8.73 37.51 -0.60
N GLN A 30 -7.65 38.26 -0.33
CA GLN A 30 -6.28 37.74 -0.42
C GLN A 30 -5.97 36.73 0.69
N GLY A 31 -6.47 36.93 1.90
CA GLY A 31 -6.37 35.95 2.99
C GLY A 31 -7.07 34.63 2.66
N ILE A 32 -8.24 34.69 2.00
CA ILE A 32 -8.97 33.51 1.54
C ILE A 32 -8.19 32.78 0.42
N LYS A 33 -7.60 33.51 -0.54
CA LYS A 33 -6.76 32.91 -1.59
C LYS A 33 -5.47 32.27 -1.04
N ALA A 34 -4.81 32.92 -0.08
CA ALA A 34 -3.63 32.36 0.58
C ALA A 34 -3.97 31.10 1.40
N ALA A 35 -5.14 31.06 2.04
CA ALA A 35 -5.63 29.89 2.75
C ALA A 35 -6.01 28.71 1.81
N ARG A 36 -6.25 29.00 0.53
CA ARG A 36 -6.59 27.99 -0.51
C ARG A 36 -5.37 27.43 -1.25
N GLY A 37 -4.17 27.95 -0.97
CA GLY A 37 -2.91 27.42 -1.54
C GLY A 37 -2.58 27.88 -2.96
N GLU A 38 -3.30 28.88 -3.50
CA GLU A 38 -3.16 29.35 -4.89
C GLU A 38 -2.31 30.62 -5.05
N ALA A 39 -1.57 31.05 -4.02
CA ALA A 39 -0.80 32.29 -4.09
C ALA A 39 0.45 32.14 -4.98
N SER A 40 0.38 32.65 -6.22
CA SER A 40 1.55 32.91 -7.06
C SER A 40 2.32 34.12 -6.52
N ALA A 41 3.65 34.09 -6.67
CA ALA A 41 4.61 35.03 -6.08
C ALA A 41 4.45 36.52 -6.46
N GLY A 42 3.45 36.88 -7.28
CA GLY A 42 3.17 38.26 -7.69
C GLY A 42 2.35 39.10 -6.71
N GLY A 43 1.65 38.49 -5.73
CA GLY A 43 0.72 39.22 -4.85
C GLY A 43 1.37 40.10 -3.77
N ALA A 44 2.63 39.83 -3.41
CA ALA A 44 3.31 40.54 -2.32
C ALA A 44 3.80 41.96 -2.71
N LEU A 45 3.90 42.26 -4.02
CA LEU A 45 4.38 43.57 -4.51
C LEU A 45 3.29 44.66 -4.56
N ALA A 46 2.00 44.30 -4.46
CA ALA A 46 0.91 45.27 -4.51
C ALA A 46 0.77 46.11 -3.21
N ILE A 47 1.33 45.64 -2.10
CA ILE A 47 1.25 46.31 -0.80
C ILE A 47 2.23 47.50 -0.69
N LEU A 48 3.30 47.54 -1.51
CA LEU A 48 4.30 48.60 -1.46
C LEU A 48 4.03 49.81 -2.38
N LEU A 49 3.10 49.72 -3.33
CA LEU A 49 2.88 50.81 -4.31
C LEU A 49 1.70 51.74 -4.00
N PHE A 50 0.77 51.38 -3.10
CA PHE A 50 -0.40 52.23 -2.79
C PHE A 50 -0.34 52.94 -1.43
N GLY A 51 0.64 52.63 -0.56
CA GLY A 51 0.81 53.30 0.74
C GLY A 51 1.55 54.64 0.70
N GLY A 52 2.04 55.09 -0.47
CA GLY A 52 2.94 56.24 -0.59
C GLY A 52 2.34 57.52 -1.18
N LEU A 53 1.05 57.57 -1.54
CA LEU A 53 0.49 58.67 -2.34
C LEU A 53 -0.68 59.41 -1.68
N VAL A 54 -0.53 59.89 -0.44
CA VAL A 54 -1.47 60.87 0.16
C VAL A 54 -0.77 62.13 0.68
N VAL A 55 0.56 62.24 0.56
CA VAL A 55 1.28 63.45 0.99
C VAL A 55 2.25 63.90 -0.09
N THR A 56 1.76 64.69 -1.06
CA THR A 56 2.43 65.87 -1.67
C THR A 56 1.72 66.32 -2.96
N GLY A 57 1.31 67.60 -3.00
CA GLY A 57 1.70 68.52 -4.09
C GLY A 57 0.93 68.51 -5.43
N LEU A 58 0.02 69.47 -5.54
CA LEU A 58 -0.31 70.29 -6.71
C LEU A 58 0.81 70.35 -7.80
N SER A 59 0.52 69.97 -9.07
CA SER A 59 0.96 70.65 -10.33
C SER A 59 0.80 69.80 -11.63
N VAL A 60 0.07 70.39 -12.59
CA VAL A 60 0.28 70.42 -14.07
C VAL A 60 -0.15 69.21 -14.97
N LEU A 61 -1.11 69.51 -15.87
CA LEU A 61 -1.66 68.86 -17.09
C LEU A 61 -0.62 68.47 -18.18
N PRO A 62 -0.97 67.98 -19.41
CA PRO A 62 -2.04 67.09 -19.92
C PRO A 62 -1.54 66.01 -20.93
N GLY A 63 -2.42 65.13 -21.44
CA GLY A 63 -2.23 64.61 -22.82
C GLY A 63 -2.83 63.24 -23.19
N ILE A 64 -3.89 63.27 -24.00
CA ILE A 64 -4.17 62.43 -25.19
C ILE A 64 -4.51 60.93 -24.99
N LEU A 65 -5.77 60.55 -25.25
CA LEU A 65 -6.26 59.83 -26.45
C LEU A 65 -7.76 59.48 -26.24
N ASN A 66 -8.69 60.32 -26.67
CA ASN A 66 -9.45 60.17 -27.92
C ASN A 66 -10.07 58.77 -28.12
N LYS A 67 -11.38 58.63 -27.87
CA LYS A 67 -12.25 57.82 -28.73
C LYS A 67 -13.65 58.44 -28.78
N GLU A 68 -14.03 58.72 -30.01
CA GLU A 68 -15.28 59.29 -30.49
C GLU A 68 -16.52 58.60 -29.93
N THR A 69 -17.53 59.41 -29.63
CA THR A 69 -18.87 59.23 -30.21
C THR A 69 -19.52 60.60 -30.29
N GLY A 70 -19.71 61.09 -31.52
CA GLY A 70 -20.58 62.24 -31.77
C GLY A 70 -22.04 61.86 -31.60
N ASN A 71 -22.84 62.78 -31.09
CA ASN A 71 -23.95 63.33 -31.86
C ASN A 71 -24.45 64.65 -31.21
N GLU A 72 -24.39 65.69 -32.04
CA GLU A 72 -25.23 66.89 -32.16
C GLU A 72 -26.69 66.74 -31.64
N ASN A 73 -27.47 67.75 -31.22
CA ASN A 73 -27.49 69.21 -31.39
C ASN A 73 -28.50 69.87 -30.40
N SER A 74 -28.27 71.16 -30.07
CA SER A 74 -29.25 72.30 -29.94
C SER A 74 -30.42 72.25 -28.92
N GLU A 75 -30.92 73.32 -28.28
CA GLU A 75 -30.73 74.78 -28.30
C GLU A 75 -31.44 75.45 -27.09
N ALA A 76 -30.92 76.63 -26.65
CA ALA A 76 -31.60 77.85 -26.14
C ALA A 76 -32.57 77.90 -24.91
N LYS A 77 -32.07 78.44 -23.75
CA LYS A 77 -32.31 79.78 -23.09
C LYS A 77 -33.73 80.47 -23.15
N PRO A 78 -34.17 81.44 -22.27
CA PRO A 78 -33.87 81.88 -20.85
C PRO A 78 -35.11 82.13 -19.89
N ASP A 79 -34.83 82.41 -18.59
CA ASP A 79 -35.42 83.32 -17.51
C ASP A 79 -36.90 83.82 -17.52
N PRO A 80 -37.50 84.39 -16.41
CA PRO A 80 -37.00 84.74 -15.05
C PRO A 80 -37.95 84.46 -13.82
N SER A 81 -37.46 84.79 -12.61
CA SER A 81 -38.11 85.01 -11.27
C SER A 81 -39.38 85.92 -11.23
N PRO A 82 -40.17 86.12 -10.12
CA PRO A 82 -39.82 86.07 -8.67
C PRO A 82 -40.87 85.56 -7.61
N THR A 83 -40.35 85.39 -6.38
CA THR A 83 -40.84 85.24 -4.96
C THR A 83 -42.04 86.14 -4.51
N PRO A 84 -42.93 85.81 -3.51
CA PRO A 84 -42.69 85.75 -2.02
C PRO A 84 -43.50 84.70 -1.17
N THR A 85 -42.95 84.02 -0.13
CA THR A 85 -42.86 84.33 1.35
C THR A 85 -44.22 84.31 2.10
N PRO A 86 -44.44 83.86 3.38
CA PRO A 86 -43.55 83.45 4.51
C PRO A 86 -43.92 82.19 5.38
N LEU A 87 -42.95 81.79 6.23
CA LEU A 87 -42.89 81.26 7.65
C LEU A 87 -44.17 80.77 8.41
N PRO A 88 -44.09 79.92 9.49
CA PRO A 88 -42.99 79.88 10.48
C PRO A 88 -42.59 78.51 11.12
N GLU A 89 -41.39 78.55 11.72
CA GLU A 89 -41.00 78.04 13.05
C GLU A 89 -40.80 76.55 13.40
N THR A 90 -39.63 76.33 14.03
CA THR A 90 -39.42 75.49 15.23
C THR A 90 -39.09 74.00 15.01
N THR A 91 -37.79 73.64 15.02
CA THR A 91 -37.00 73.19 16.20
C THR A 91 -35.69 72.54 15.74
N ALA A 92 -34.60 72.90 16.42
CA ALA A 92 -33.30 72.23 16.48
C ALA A 92 -33.40 70.70 16.82
N PRO A 93 -32.36 69.85 16.65
CA PRO A 93 -30.95 70.24 16.65
C PRO A 93 -30.08 69.66 15.53
N ALA A 94 -29.00 70.41 15.29
CA ALA A 94 -27.75 69.88 14.77
C ALA A 94 -27.17 68.89 15.79
N ASP A 95 -26.91 67.65 15.36
CA ASP A 95 -25.93 66.77 16.00
C ASP A 95 -24.99 66.28 14.90
N THR A 96 -24.04 67.15 14.56
CA THR A 96 -22.83 66.74 13.87
C THR A 96 -22.08 65.81 14.81
N GLY A 97 -21.96 64.54 14.40
CA GLY A 97 -21.28 63.50 15.17
C GLY A 97 -19.96 64.03 15.75
N THR A 98 -19.90 64.06 17.08
CA THR A 98 -18.71 64.52 17.80
C THR A 98 -17.48 63.74 17.33
N PRO A 99 -16.33 64.39 17.09
CA PRO A 99 -15.11 63.71 16.62
C PRO A 99 -14.63 62.58 17.55
N LEU A 100 -15.14 62.53 18.78
CA LEU A 100 -14.91 61.44 19.74
C LEU A 100 -15.64 60.13 19.38
N MET A 101 -16.83 60.18 18.78
CA MET A 101 -17.57 58.98 18.38
C MET A 101 -16.89 58.23 17.22
N VAL A 102 -16.31 58.95 16.26
CA VAL A 102 -15.56 58.36 15.13
C VAL A 102 -14.29 57.64 15.64
N LEU A 103 -13.59 58.22 16.61
CA LEU A 103 -12.42 57.60 17.24
C LEU A 103 -12.77 56.30 18.00
N LEU A 104 -13.94 56.24 18.63
CA LEU A 104 -14.42 55.05 19.33
C LEU A 104 -14.69 53.89 18.34
N TRP A 105 -15.35 54.17 17.22
CA TRP A 105 -15.58 53.17 16.16
C TRP A 105 -14.29 52.69 15.49
N ILE A 106 -13.31 53.57 15.30
CA ILE A 106 -11.98 53.19 14.81
C ILE A 106 -11.28 52.26 15.82
N GLY A 107 -11.37 52.55 17.12
CA GLY A 107 -10.84 51.68 18.17
C GLY A 107 -11.47 50.29 18.19
N VAL A 108 -12.80 50.21 18.03
CA VAL A 108 -13.54 48.94 17.93
C VAL A 108 -13.16 48.16 16.68
N ALA A 109 -13.01 48.82 15.53
CA ALA A 109 -12.58 48.18 14.28
C ALA A 109 -11.16 47.60 14.40
N ILE A 110 -10.23 48.32 15.02
CA ILE A 110 -8.86 47.84 15.27
C ILE A 110 -8.88 46.63 16.21
N ALA A 111 -9.67 46.67 17.28
CA ALA A 111 -9.82 45.56 18.22
C ALA A 111 -10.41 44.30 17.53
N ALA A 112 -11.41 44.48 16.66
CA ALA A 112 -12.01 43.39 15.88
C ALA A 112 -11.00 42.75 14.91
N ILE A 113 -10.20 43.56 14.21
CA ILE A 113 -9.14 43.06 13.31
C ILE A 113 -8.07 42.29 14.08
N ALA A 114 -7.65 42.80 15.24
CA ALA A 114 -6.70 42.11 16.11
C ALA A 114 -7.23 40.75 16.60
N LEU A 115 -8.52 40.67 16.96
CA LEU A 115 -9.17 39.42 17.34
C LEU A 115 -9.19 38.41 16.18
N ILE A 116 -9.54 38.85 14.96
CA ILE A 116 -9.56 38.00 13.76
C ILE A 116 -8.15 37.49 13.44
N ALA A 117 -7.13 38.35 13.50
CA ALA A 117 -5.74 37.96 13.27
C ALA A 117 -5.26 36.91 14.30
N ALA A 118 -5.64 37.07 15.58
CA ALA A 118 -5.33 36.10 16.63
C ALA A 118 -6.02 34.75 16.38
N ILE A 119 -7.28 34.75 15.94
CA ILE A 119 -8.03 33.54 15.56
C ILE A 119 -7.35 32.85 14.37
N ILE A 120 -7.01 33.56 13.30
CA ILE A 120 -6.32 33.01 12.13
C ILE A 120 -4.96 32.40 12.54
N TRP A 121 -4.19 33.10 13.37
CA TRP A 121 -2.89 32.59 13.86
C TRP A 121 -3.06 31.30 14.68
N SER A 122 -4.01 31.27 15.62
CA SER A 122 -4.30 30.08 16.44
C SER A 122 -4.71 28.86 15.58
N ILE A 123 -5.58 29.06 14.59
CA ILE A 123 -6.00 28.01 13.65
C ILE A 123 -4.82 27.54 12.79
N SER A 124 -4.01 28.47 12.29
CA SER A 124 -2.82 28.14 11.48
C SER A 124 -1.81 27.30 12.27
N LYS A 125 -1.61 27.62 13.55
CA LYS A 125 -0.70 26.90 14.46
C LYS A 125 -1.22 25.50 14.80
N LEU A 126 -2.54 25.35 15.01
CA LEU A 126 -3.16 24.03 15.16
C LEU A 126 -3.02 23.20 13.88
N ARG A 127 -3.30 23.78 12.71
CA ARG A 127 -3.14 23.11 11.41
C ARG A 127 -1.70 22.70 11.15
N GLN A 128 -0.72 23.55 11.46
CA GLN A 128 0.70 23.23 11.31
C GLN A 128 1.14 22.10 12.25
N ARG A 129 0.65 22.08 13.50
CA ARG A 129 0.86 20.97 14.44
C ARG A 129 0.24 19.67 13.91
N GLN A 130 -0.99 19.73 13.40
CA GLN A 130 -1.66 18.56 12.82
C GLN A 130 -0.94 18.03 11.58
N GLN A 131 -0.46 18.89 10.68
CA GLN A 131 0.31 18.47 9.51
C GLN A 131 1.63 17.78 9.91
N ARG A 132 2.33 18.30 10.92
CA ARG A 132 3.54 17.65 11.43
C ARG A 132 3.24 16.28 12.04
N GLN A 133 2.15 16.17 12.81
CA GLN A 133 1.71 14.89 13.38
C GLN A 133 1.32 13.88 12.29
N ARG A 134 0.56 14.30 11.27
CA ARG A 134 0.20 13.44 10.13
C ARG A 134 1.43 12.91 9.39
N LYS A 135 2.39 13.77 9.08
CA LYS A 135 3.66 13.36 8.45
C LYS A 135 4.45 12.38 9.32
N GLN A 136 4.46 12.56 10.64
CA GLN A 136 5.12 11.63 11.56
C GLN A 136 4.41 10.27 11.59
N LEU A 137 3.07 10.25 11.59
CA LEU A 137 2.28 9.02 11.54
C LEU A 137 2.49 8.30 10.19
N GLU A 138 2.39 9.01 9.07
CA GLU A 138 2.66 8.47 7.73
C GLU A 138 4.09 7.91 7.62
N ALA A 139 5.08 8.59 8.19
CA ALA A 139 6.46 8.10 8.24
C ALA A 139 6.60 6.83 9.11
N GLN A 140 5.94 6.77 10.26
CA GLN A 140 5.94 5.58 11.12
C GLN A 140 5.23 4.40 10.44
N GLU A 141 4.10 4.65 9.77
CA GLU A 141 3.38 3.64 8.99
C GLU A 141 4.22 3.13 7.82
N ALA A 142 4.91 4.02 7.10
CA ALA A 142 5.82 3.64 6.02
C ALA A 142 6.98 2.78 6.54
N GLN A 143 7.56 3.13 7.69
CA GLN A 143 8.61 2.32 8.34
C GLN A 143 8.10 0.95 8.77
N ARG A 144 6.89 0.86 9.35
CA ARG A 144 6.27 -0.42 9.72
C ARG A 144 6.02 -1.30 8.50
N LYS A 145 5.46 -0.74 7.44
CA LYS A 145 5.24 -1.46 6.17
C LYS A 145 6.55 -1.96 5.58
N ALA A 146 7.60 -1.14 5.57
CA ALA A 146 8.91 -1.56 5.09
C ALA A 146 9.49 -2.73 5.90
N LEU A 147 9.34 -2.70 7.23
CA LEU A 147 9.76 -3.79 8.11
C LEU A 147 8.93 -5.06 7.87
N GLU A 148 7.61 -4.94 7.74
CA GLU A 148 6.71 -6.06 7.45
C GLU A 148 7.03 -6.70 6.09
N GLU A 149 7.29 -5.89 5.06
CA GLU A 149 7.73 -6.37 3.74
C GLU A 149 9.08 -7.09 3.80
N GLU A 150 10.04 -6.57 4.57
CA GLU A 150 11.33 -7.22 4.77
C GLU A 150 11.15 -8.57 5.48
N GLN A 151 10.38 -8.60 6.57
CA GLN A 151 10.06 -9.84 7.30
C GLN A 151 9.33 -10.85 6.43
N ALA A 152 8.39 -10.41 5.59
CA ALA A 152 7.69 -11.27 4.65
C ALA A 152 8.65 -11.92 3.64
N LYS A 153 9.60 -11.16 3.09
CA LYS A 153 10.62 -11.69 2.17
C LYS A 153 11.57 -12.67 2.87
N ILE A 154 11.95 -12.39 4.12
CA ILE A 154 12.76 -13.31 4.94
C ILE A 154 12.01 -14.62 5.17
N ALA A 155 10.72 -14.53 5.54
CA ALA A 155 9.86 -15.69 5.75
C ALA A 155 9.67 -16.52 4.48
N GLU A 156 9.43 -15.87 3.34
CA GLU A 156 9.32 -16.52 2.04
C GLU A 156 10.61 -17.27 1.67
N ARG A 157 11.77 -16.64 1.83
CA ARG A 157 13.07 -17.25 1.54
C ARG A 157 13.32 -18.50 2.39
N TRP A 158 12.98 -18.45 3.68
CA TRP A 158 13.08 -19.61 4.56
C TRP A 158 12.09 -20.70 4.17
N LYS A 159 10.85 -20.30 3.85
CA LYS A 159 9.81 -21.20 3.37
C LYS A 159 10.27 -21.97 2.13
N THR A 160 10.95 -21.34 1.18
CA THR A 160 11.50 -22.04 0.00
C THR A 160 12.40 -23.23 0.39
N VAL A 161 13.25 -23.07 1.41
CA VAL A 161 14.13 -24.17 1.88
C VAL A 161 13.30 -25.30 2.49
N THR A 162 12.30 -24.95 3.30
CA THR A 162 11.40 -25.92 3.95
C THR A 162 10.51 -26.65 2.94
N ASP A 163 9.95 -25.93 1.97
CA ASP A 163 9.12 -26.49 0.90
C ASP A 163 9.94 -27.47 0.05
N ARG A 164 11.22 -27.19 -0.18
CA ARG A 164 12.13 -28.10 -0.89
C ARG A 164 12.43 -29.37 -0.09
N HIS A 165 12.70 -29.25 1.21
CA HIS A 165 12.87 -30.40 2.07
C HIS A 165 11.62 -31.30 2.05
N GLU A 166 10.45 -30.69 2.17
CA GLU A 166 9.15 -31.36 2.15
C GLU A 166 8.87 -32.02 0.78
N ALA A 167 9.28 -31.38 -0.33
CA ALA A 167 9.24 -31.98 -1.65
C ALA A 167 10.14 -33.23 -1.76
N MET A 168 11.38 -33.17 -1.24
CA MET A 168 12.28 -34.33 -1.26
C MET A 168 11.74 -35.48 -0.40
N ARG A 169 11.15 -35.16 0.77
CA ARG A 169 10.49 -36.16 1.61
C ARG A 169 9.33 -36.84 0.89
N ARG A 170 8.51 -36.10 0.13
CA ARG A 170 7.46 -36.67 -0.72
C ARG A 170 8.02 -37.57 -1.81
N ASN A 171 9.15 -37.22 -2.41
CA ASN A 171 9.79 -38.05 -3.42
C ASN A 171 10.27 -39.40 -2.85
N VAL A 172 10.91 -39.38 -1.67
CA VAL A 172 11.30 -40.61 -0.96
C VAL A 172 10.06 -41.43 -0.59
N LEU A 173 9.02 -40.78 -0.05
CA LEU A 173 7.77 -41.45 0.27
C LEU A 173 7.18 -42.14 -0.97
N LYS A 174 7.15 -41.44 -2.11
CA LYS A 174 6.69 -42.02 -3.38
C LYS A 174 7.50 -43.25 -3.76
N ALA A 175 8.83 -43.19 -3.69
CA ALA A 175 9.68 -44.35 -3.98
C ALA A 175 9.41 -45.55 -3.06
N GLU A 176 8.93 -45.32 -1.85
CA GLU A 176 8.65 -46.37 -0.86
C GLU A 176 7.22 -46.93 -0.93
N THR A 177 6.26 -46.18 -1.48
CA THR A 177 4.84 -46.56 -1.47
C THR A 177 4.24 -46.80 -2.85
N ASP A 178 4.81 -46.18 -3.89
CA ASP A 178 4.35 -46.34 -5.28
C ASP A 178 4.89 -47.67 -5.85
N TRP A 179 3.97 -48.58 -6.17
CA TRP A 179 4.29 -49.91 -6.67
C TRP A 179 5.05 -49.89 -7.99
N ASP A 180 4.70 -48.96 -8.88
CA ASP A 180 5.36 -48.90 -10.18
C ASP A 180 6.81 -48.43 -10.02
N MET A 181 7.03 -47.40 -9.21
CA MET A 181 8.37 -46.92 -8.88
C MET A 181 9.21 -47.98 -8.17
N LEU A 182 8.62 -48.73 -7.22
CA LEU A 182 9.28 -49.83 -6.53
C LEU A 182 9.75 -50.95 -7.47
N PHE A 183 8.94 -51.30 -8.46
CA PHE A 183 9.25 -52.38 -9.39
C PHE A 183 10.17 -51.94 -10.53
N ASP A 184 10.05 -50.71 -11.01
CA ASP A 184 10.88 -50.20 -12.11
C ASP A 184 12.27 -49.75 -11.62
N LEU A 185 12.35 -49.24 -10.39
CA LEU A 185 13.55 -48.70 -9.77
C LEU A 185 13.83 -49.32 -8.39
N PRO A 186 13.95 -50.66 -8.27
CA PRO A 186 14.09 -51.35 -6.98
C PRO A 186 15.38 -50.98 -6.23
N ALA A 187 16.39 -50.48 -6.95
CA ALA A 187 17.63 -50.00 -6.35
C ALA A 187 17.42 -48.77 -5.44
N LEU A 188 16.36 -47.99 -5.66
CA LEU A 188 16.12 -46.75 -4.93
C LEU A 188 15.68 -46.98 -3.46
N THR A 189 15.22 -48.18 -3.12
CA THR A 189 14.80 -48.56 -1.76
C THR A 189 15.74 -49.59 -1.11
N ASP A 190 16.71 -50.13 -1.84
CA ASP A 190 17.70 -51.06 -1.30
C ASP A 190 18.87 -50.33 -0.61
N ILE A 191 18.85 -50.30 0.72
CA ILE A 191 19.89 -49.68 1.57
C ILE A 191 21.27 -50.32 1.38
N LYS A 192 21.37 -51.55 0.84
CA LYS A 192 22.68 -52.16 0.54
C LYS A 192 23.43 -51.42 -0.55
N ILE A 193 22.72 -50.69 -1.40
CA ILE A 193 23.32 -49.88 -2.46
C ILE A 193 23.86 -48.60 -1.83
N ARG A 194 25.14 -48.31 -2.12
CA ARG A 194 25.84 -47.16 -1.53
C ARG A 194 25.10 -45.83 -1.77
N ALA A 195 24.61 -45.59 -2.98
CA ALA A 195 23.90 -44.35 -3.32
C ALA A 195 22.62 -44.19 -2.47
N THR A 196 21.82 -45.24 -2.37
CA THR A 196 20.61 -45.30 -1.55
C THR A 196 20.92 -45.15 -0.05
N SER A 197 21.98 -45.78 0.44
CA SER A 197 22.41 -45.59 1.84
C SER A 197 22.82 -44.14 2.15
N LYS A 198 23.43 -43.44 1.17
CA LYS A 198 23.78 -42.03 1.30
C LYS A 198 22.53 -41.15 1.29
N LEU A 199 21.55 -41.46 0.44
CA LEU A 199 20.26 -40.79 0.42
C LEU A 199 19.59 -40.83 1.80
N TYR A 200 19.39 -42.02 2.39
CA TYR A 200 18.74 -42.14 3.70
C TYR A 200 19.54 -41.50 4.84
N ARG A 201 20.88 -41.46 4.74
CA ARG A 201 21.71 -40.72 5.69
C ARG A 201 21.49 -39.21 5.56
N ALA A 202 21.53 -38.68 4.35
CA ALA A 202 21.32 -37.26 4.09
C ALA A 202 19.90 -36.81 4.47
N MET A 203 18.88 -37.65 4.22
CA MET A 203 17.52 -37.43 4.69
C MET A 203 17.48 -37.27 6.21
N ARG A 204 18.07 -38.22 6.95
CA ARG A 204 18.12 -38.18 8.42
C ARG A 204 18.90 -36.95 8.92
N ASP A 205 19.98 -36.57 8.24
CA ASP A 205 20.77 -35.40 8.62
C ASP A 205 19.96 -34.10 8.40
N ALA A 206 19.15 -34.01 7.33
CA ALA A 206 18.21 -32.92 7.09
C ALA A 206 17.07 -32.89 8.12
N GLU A 207 16.52 -34.05 8.49
CA GLU A 207 15.49 -34.19 9.52
C GLU A 207 15.98 -33.77 10.91
N ASN A 208 17.20 -34.18 11.28
CA ASN A 208 17.82 -33.76 12.55
C ASN A 208 18.17 -32.27 12.56
N ALA A 209 18.36 -31.68 11.40
CA ALA A 209 18.69 -30.27 11.26
C ALA A 209 17.45 -29.38 11.20
N ILE A 210 16.21 -29.91 11.15
CA ILE A 210 14.97 -29.12 11.10
C ILE A 210 14.97 -28.11 12.26
N PRO A 211 15.07 -26.79 11.99
CA PRO A 211 15.12 -25.80 13.04
C PRO A 211 13.91 -24.85 12.97
N ASP A 212 13.72 -24.08 14.04
CA ASP A 212 13.06 -22.79 13.94
C ASP A 212 13.95 -21.83 13.13
N MET A 213 13.35 -20.89 12.40
CA MET A 213 14.12 -19.87 11.67
C MET A 213 15.01 -19.11 12.67
N PRO A 214 16.35 -19.05 12.46
CA PRO A 214 17.23 -18.37 13.40
C PRO A 214 16.91 -16.88 13.44
N ALA A 215 16.90 -16.28 14.64
CA ALA A 215 16.60 -14.86 14.85
C ALA A 215 17.57 -13.91 14.11
N THR A 216 18.75 -14.41 13.74
CA THR A 216 19.77 -13.67 12.96
C THR A 216 19.62 -13.86 11.45
N PHE A 217 18.57 -14.54 10.97
CA PHE A 217 18.35 -14.76 9.54
C PHE A 217 17.87 -13.47 8.87
N THR A 218 18.61 -13.06 7.83
CA THR A 218 18.31 -11.85 7.05
C THR A 218 18.32 -12.16 5.56
N LEU A 219 17.88 -11.22 4.73
CA LEU A 219 17.94 -11.34 3.27
C LEU A 219 19.37 -11.48 2.74
N SER A 220 20.36 -10.97 3.47
CA SER A 220 21.78 -11.06 3.09
C SER A 220 22.47 -12.35 3.56
N THR A 221 21.84 -13.12 4.44
CA THR A 221 22.44 -14.33 5.01
C THR A 221 22.71 -15.35 3.90
N ASP A 222 23.92 -15.90 3.82
CA ASP A 222 24.22 -17.00 2.89
C ASP A 222 23.63 -18.31 3.42
N LEU A 223 22.76 -18.94 2.63
CA LEU A 223 22.09 -20.20 3.00
C LEU A 223 23.08 -21.34 3.22
N ASN A 224 24.22 -21.35 2.52
CA ASN A 224 25.21 -22.43 2.62
C ASN A 224 25.97 -22.44 3.95
N THR A 225 25.93 -21.34 4.69
CA THR A 225 26.55 -21.22 6.02
C THR A 225 25.69 -21.86 7.12
N LEU A 226 24.39 -22.00 6.87
CA LEU A 226 23.43 -22.54 7.81
C LEU A 226 23.38 -24.08 7.68
N ALA A 227 23.33 -24.76 8.82
CA ALA A 227 23.33 -26.22 8.86
C ALA A 227 22.13 -26.84 8.13
N TYR A 228 20.93 -26.30 8.33
CA TYR A 228 19.71 -26.85 7.73
C TYR A 228 19.64 -26.70 6.21
N PRO A 229 19.75 -25.50 5.59
CA PRO A 229 19.75 -25.40 4.14
C PRO A 229 20.86 -26.23 3.48
N LYS A 230 22.05 -26.30 4.10
CA LYS A 230 23.15 -27.16 3.64
C LYS A 230 22.78 -28.65 3.68
N ALA A 231 22.11 -29.11 4.74
CA ALA A 231 21.64 -30.49 4.84
C ALA A 231 20.54 -30.80 3.82
N VAL A 232 19.61 -29.86 3.58
CA VAL A 232 18.57 -29.99 2.55
C VAL A 232 19.18 -30.08 1.15
N HIS A 233 20.17 -29.26 0.84
CA HIS A 233 20.91 -29.36 -0.43
C HIS A 233 21.64 -30.71 -0.56
N ALA A 234 22.31 -31.18 0.50
CA ALA A 234 22.97 -32.49 0.46
C ALA A 234 21.97 -33.66 0.31
N PHE A 235 20.75 -33.52 0.84
CA PHE A 235 19.68 -34.48 0.65
C PHE A 235 19.18 -34.51 -0.80
N GLU A 236 19.00 -33.35 -1.43
CA GLU A 236 18.66 -33.21 -2.85
C GLU A 236 19.72 -33.85 -3.76
N ASP A 237 21.00 -33.53 -3.56
CA ASP A 237 22.12 -34.11 -4.34
C ASP A 237 22.18 -35.64 -4.19
N ALA A 238 21.94 -36.13 -2.97
CA ALA A 238 21.93 -37.57 -2.68
C ALA A 238 20.73 -38.26 -3.33
N TRP A 239 19.58 -37.59 -3.42
CA TRP A 239 18.39 -38.08 -4.13
C TRP A 239 18.67 -38.20 -5.63
N GLU A 240 19.18 -37.15 -6.27
CA GLU A 240 19.51 -37.19 -7.70
C GLU A 240 20.52 -38.30 -8.03
N THR A 241 21.56 -38.43 -7.20
CA THR A 241 22.56 -39.48 -7.36
C THR A 241 21.97 -40.87 -7.21
N ALA A 242 21.11 -41.10 -6.21
CA ALA A 242 20.45 -42.38 -5.98
C ALA A 242 19.46 -42.70 -7.10
N TYR A 243 18.69 -41.71 -7.55
CA TYR A 243 17.72 -41.85 -8.63
C TYR A 243 18.40 -42.18 -9.96
N ALA A 244 19.47 -41.46 -10.35
CA ALA A 244 20.25 -41.76 -11.54
C ALA A 244 20.90 -43.15 -11.47
N ASN A 245 21.42 -43.54 -10.30
CA ASN A 245 21.95 -44.90 -10.11
C ASN A 245 20.86 -45.97 -10.28
N ALA A 246 19.67 -45.71 -9.73
CA ALA A 246 18.53 -46.61 -9.83
C ALA A 246 18.03 -46.73 -11.28
N GLN A 247 17.98 -45.62 -12.03
CA GLN A 247 17.64 -45.66 -13.46
C GLN A 247 18.67 -46.46 -14.27
N ARG A 248 19.96 -46.32 -13.97
CA ARG A 248 21.02 -47.08 -14.66
C ARG A 248 20.95 -48.58 -14.41
N ILE A 249 20.57 -48.99 -13.19
CA ILE A 249 20.40 -50.41 -12.83
C ILE A 249 19.05 -50.94 -13.34
N SER A 250 18.01 -50.11 -13.20
CA SER A 250 16.59 -50.40 -13.47
C SER A 250 16.23 -51.84 -13.11
N THR A 251 15.66 -52.58 -14.06
CA THR A 251 15.22 -53.96 -13.91
C THR A 251 16.27 -54.97 -14.40
N THR A 252 17.45 -54.51 -14.84
CA THR A 252 18.47 -55.35 -15.50
C THR A 252 18.97 -56.50 -14.62
N LYS A 253 18.94 -56.35 -13.29
CA LYS A 253 19.39 -57.38 -12.34
C LYS A 253 18.29 -58.35 -11.91
N ILE A 254 17.05 -58.19 -12.38
CA ILE A 254 15.92 -59.01 -11.97
C ILE A 254 15.85 -60.26 -12.86
N PRO A 255 15.77 -61.48 -12.29
CA PRO A 255 15.57 -62.69 -13.07
C PRO A 255 14.25 -62.68 -13.84
N ALA A 256 14.22 -63.24 -15.05
CA ALA A 256 13.02 -63.30 -15.90
C ALA A 256 11.80 -63.94 -15.20
N LYS A 257 12.03 -64.92 -14.31
CA LYS A 257 10.96 -65.52 -13.49
C LYS A 257 10.33 -64.51 -12.53
N GLU A 258 11.14 -63.70 -11.87
CA GLU A 258 10.65 -62.65 -10.96
C GLU A 258 9.95 -61.52 -11.73
N LEU A 259 10.45 -61.14 -12.91
CA LEU A 259 9.76 -60.17 -13.79
C LEU A 259 8.33 -60.63 -14.15
N LYS A 260 8.14 -61.92 -14.46
CA LYS A 260 6.79 -62.48 -14.68
C LYS A 260 5.92 -62.42 -13.42
N THR A 261 6.49 -62.64 -12.25
CA THR A 261 5.77 -62.48 -10.97
C THR A 261 5.34 -61.03 -10.76
N ILE A 262 6.23 -60.06 -11.02
CA ILE A 262 5.93 -58.62 -10.93
C ILE A 262 4.80 -58.23 -11.87
N GLN A 263 4.80 -58.70 -13.11
CA GLN A 263 3.72 -58.46 -14.06
C GLN A 263 2.36 -58.98 -13.56
N ARG A 264 2.35 -60.16 -12.93
CA ARG A 264 1.12 -60.70 -12.31
C ARG A 264 0.67 -59.88 -11.11
N ILE A 265 1.61 -59.42 -10.29
CA ILE A 265 1.30 -58.53 -9.16
C ILE A 265 0.68 -57.23 -9.66
N ARG A 266 1.25 -56.59 -10.70
CA ARG A 266 0.66 -55.39 -11.33
C ARG A 266 -0.76 -55.63 -11.80
N ALA A 267 -1.00 -56.72 -12.52
CA ALA A 267 -2.35 -57.07 -12.99
C ALA A 267 -3.36 -57.23 -11.84
N LEU A 268 -2.95 -57.86 -10.73
CA LEU A 268 -3.80 -57.99 -9.56
C LEU A 268 -4.01 -56.68 -8.81
N LEU A 269 -2.99 -55.80 -8.75
CA LEU A 269 -3.15 -54.47 -8.18
C LEU A 269 -4.17 -53.66 -8.98
N THR A 270 -4.13 -53.71 -10.31
CA THR A 270 -5.15 -53.09 -11.16
C THR A 270 -6.56 -53.61 -10.89
N ILE A 271 -6.72 -54.92 -10.65
CA ILE A 271 -8.00 -55.51 -10.27
C ILE A 271 -8.42 -55.04 -8.87
N ALA A 272 -7.51 -55.06 -7.90
CA ALA A 272 -7.80 -54.71 -6.52
C ALA A 272 -8.13 -53.23 -6.31
N GLU A 273 -7.54 -52.34 -7.12
CA GLU A 273 -7.76 -50.90 -7.07
C GLU A 273 -8.85 -50.43 -8.05
N GLY A 274 -9.32 -51.31 -8.93
CA GLY A 274 -10.36 -51.03 -9.91
C GLY A 274 -11.73 -50.77 -9.26
N VAL A 275 -12.45 -49.76 -9.79
CA VAL A 275 -13.78 -49.33 -9.28
C VAL A 275 -14.85 -50.42 -9.43
N GLY A 276 -14.69 -51.34 -10.40
CA GLY A 276 -15.66 -52.40 -10.68
C GLY A 276 -15.48 -53.71 -9.90
N ALA A 277 -14.44 -53.84 -9.07
CA ALA A 277 -14.21 -55.06 -8.31
C ALA A 277 -15.18 -55.18 -7.13
N THR A 278 -15.58 -56.40 -6.78
CA THR A 278 -16.30 -56.68 -5.53
C THR A 278 -15.34 -56.73 -4.34
N ASP A 279 -15.83 -56.56 -3.11
CA ASP A 279 -14.97 -56.61 -1.91
C ASP A 279 -14.29 -57.96 -1.71
N HIS A 280 -14.97 -59.05 -2.08
CA HIS A 280 -14.40 -60.39 -2.05
C HIS A 280 -13.25 -60.57 -3.05
N GLU A 281 -13.41 -60.05 -4.28
CA GLU A 281 -12.35 -60.05 -5.30
C GLU A 281 -11.15 -59.21 -4.86
N ARG A 282 -11.40 -58.01 -4.31
CA ARG A 282 -10.34 -57.15 -3.74
C ARG A 282 -9.55 -57.88 -2.65
N HIS A 283 -10.25 -58.51 -1.70
CA HIS A 283 -9.60 -59.25 -0.62
C HIS A 283 -8.74 -60.41 -1.12
N THR A 284 -9.27 -61.18 -2.07
CA THR A 284 -8.56 -62.31 -2.68
C THR A 284 -7.32 -61.82 -3.44
N ALA A 285 -7.45 -60.74 -4.21
CA ALA A 285 -6.34 -60.12 -4.93
C ALA A 285 -5.24 -59.64 -3.98
N TYR A 286 -5.57 -58.89 -2.92
CA TYR A 286 -4.58 -58.42 -1.93
C TYR A 286 -3.87 -59.58 -1.20
N THR A 287 -4.60 -60.63 -0.87
CA THR A 287 -4.01 -61.84 -0.25
C THR A 287 -3.02 -62.52 -1.19
N GLN A 288 -3.36 -62.63 -2.47
CA GLN A 288 -2.48 -63.20 -3.49
C GLN A 288 -1.27 -62.32 -3.77
N ILE A 289 -1.46 -60.99 -3.84
CA ILE A 289 -0.37 -60.01 -3.99
C ILE A 289 0.63 -60.16 -2.84
N ARG A 290 0.16 -60.19 -1.59
CA ARG A 290 1.02 -60.35 -0.41
C ARG A 290 1.87 -61.63 -0.49
N LYS A 291 1.27 -62.75 -0.89
CA LYS A 291 1.99 -64.02 -1.07
C LYS A 291 3.08 -63.89 -2.13
N MET A 292 2.75 -63.34 -3.30
CA MET A 292 3.72 -63.19 -4.39
C MET A 292 4.82 -62.17 -4.09
N LEU A 293 4.53 -61.11 -3.33
CA LEU A 293 5.54 -60.16 -2.84
C LEU A 293 6.54 -60.86 -1.89
N GLY A 294 6.07 -61.78 -1.05
CA GLY A 294 6.92 -62.60 -0.19
C GLY A 294 7.85 -63.56 -0.95
N ASP A 295 7.50 -63.94 -2.17
CA ASP A 295 8.29 -64.83 -3.03
C ASP A 295 9.42 -64.10 -3.78
N LEU A 296 9.40 -62.76 -3.84
CA LEU A 296 10.44 -61.96 -4.49
C LEU A 296 11.73 -61.98 -3.67
N LYS A 297 12.85 -62.39 -4.26
CA LYS A 297 14.15 -62.46 -3.56
C LYS A 297 15.02 -61.24 -3.84
N THR A 298 15.00 -60.76 -5.09
CA THR A 298 15.85 -59.66 -5.56
C THR A 298 15.37 -58.31 -5.07
N ILE A 299 14.07 -58.03 -5.19
CA ILE A 299 13.49 -56.74 -4.77
C ILE A 299 13.25 -56.75 -3.26
N LYS A 300 13.70 -55.69 -2.58
CA LYS A 300 13.39 -55.46 -1.16
C LYS A 300 12.22 -54.49 -1.07
N VAL A 301 11.05 -55.03 -0.75
CA VAL A 301 9.84 -54.24 -0.57
C VAL A 301 9.89 -53.57 0.81
N PRO A 302 9.79 -52.23 0.90
CA PRO A 302 9.74 -51.53 2.18
C PRO A 302 8.51 -51.95 3.00
N LYS A 303 8.67 -51.98 4.33
CA LYS A 303 7.54 -52.29 5.25
C LYS A 303 6.36 -51.35 5.05
N ARG A 304 6.62 -50.07 4.73
CA ARG A 304 5.58 -49.05 4.49
C ARG A 304 4.68 -49.41 3.30
N ALA A 305 5.24 -49.95 2.22
CA ALA A 305 4.48 -50.44 1.07
C ALA A 305 3.53 -51.58 1.48
N LEU A 306 4.02 -52.54 2.26
CA LEU A 306 3.22 -53.67 2.73
C LEU A 306 2.08 -53.22 3.66
N LEU A 307 2.37 -52.28 4.57
CA LEU A 307 1.35 -51.69 5.44
C LEU A 307 0.25 -50.97 4.64
N HIS A 308 0.63 -50.29 3.55
CA HIS A 308 -0.34 -49.64 2.67
C HIS A 308 -1.32 -50.66 2.04
N ILE A 309 -0.86 -51.84 1.61
CA ILE A 309 -1.75 -52.93 1.16
C ILE A 309 -2.64 -53.43 2.31
N GLU A 310 -2.09 -53.65 3.50
CA GLU A 310 -2.86 -54.14 4.65
C GLU A 310 -3.98 -53.18 5.06
N GLU A 311 -3.70 -51.88 5.01
CA GLU A 311 -4.68 -50.82 5.28
C GLU A 311 -5.80 -50.84 4.22
N LYS A 312 -5.45 -50.89 2.93
CA LYS A 312 -6.43 -50.99 1.83
C LYS A 312 -7.28 -52.25 1.93
N GLN A 313 -6.67 -53.38 2.28
CA GLN A 313 -7.39 -54.64 2.50
C GLN A 313 -8.35 -54.53 3.68
N ARG A 314 -7.95 -53.90 4.79
CA ARG A 314 -8.83 -53.68 5.96
C ARG A 314 -10.02 -52.81 5.60
N LEU A 315 -9.80 -51.73 4.85
CA LEU A 315 -10.87 -50.84 4.41
C LEU A 315 -11.86 -51.55 3.49
N ALA A 316 -11.39 -52.43 2.60
CA ALA A 316 -12.25 -53.23 1.74
C ALA A 316 -13.11 -54.27 2.50
N LEU A 317 -12.74 -54.62 3.74
CA LEU A 317 -13.51 -55.54 4.59
C LEU A 317 -14.46 -54.82 5.56
N ALA A 318 -14.34 -53.51 5.70
CA ALA A 318 -15.12 -52.70 6.64
C ALA A 318 -16.40 -52.10 6.01
N VAL A 319 -16.60 -52.30 4.71
CA VAL A 319 -17.78 -51.90 3.92
C VAL A 319 -18.66 -53.13 3.70
#